data_AF-A0A2M7RFL5-F1
#
_entry.id   AF-A0A2M7RFL5-F1
#
_cell.length_a   1.000
_cell.length_b   1.000
_cell.length_c   1.000
_cell.angle_alpha   90.00
_cell.angle_beta   90.00
_cell.angle_gamma   90.00
#
_symmetry.space_group_name_H-M   'P 1'
#
loop_
_entity.id
_entity.type
_entity.pdbx_description
1 polymer ?
#
loop_
_entity_poly.entity_id
_entity_poly.type
_entity_poly.pdbx_seq_one_letter_code
_entity_poly.pdbx_strand_id
1 'polypeptide(L)'
;MSEYDYNLKPYQKHVFWLVFLALFINVIIFSSVIYFVRSQSLMNDYKEKLKGIAISVTKNISAEAHENIKTINQQDIPEYLEIESYFQTIIIGNPEIDDIYTLRPTNDPNIMTFVVAGQESGDRNNDNFIDESELRPDIGEEYDVSDLPELKNGLLGPSADQSFTTDKWGTWLSGYAPIRDKNGNSVALVGIDYPAESIIHTLNTELIMILAATAALCLVSLLVAYILSKVLSRPLKIMADGLRRLSHGDFSHQLPLKKSKSERMFVDLFNKVANMFENELEHEKKMHNNEE
;
A
#
# COMPACT_ATOMS: atom_id res chain seq x y z
N MET A 1 -59.16 0.06 -11.58
CA MET A 1 -57.95 -0.56 -12.15
C MET A 1 -57.43 0.40 -13.21
N SER A 2 -56.49 1.26 -12.85
CA SER A 2 -55.86 2.23 -13.75
C SER A 2 -54.38 1.89 -13.79
N GLU A 3 -54.06 0.94 -14.68
CA GLU A 3 -52.76 0.31 -14.84
C GLU A 3 -51.88 1.22 -15.71
N TYR A 4 -51.42 2.35 -15.14
CA TYR A 4 -50.26 3.04 -15.68
C TYR A 4 -49.03 2.22 -15.30
N ASP A 5 -48.77 1.15 -16.05
CA ASP A 5 -47.53 0.39 -15.97
C ASP A 5 -46.42 1.22 -16.62
N TYR A 6 -45.99 2.25 -15.90
CA TYR A 6 -44.81 3.01 -16.28
C TYR A 6 -43.65 2.02 -16.37
N ASN A 7 -43.25 1.61 -17.57
CA ASN A 7 -42.12 0.72 -17.76
C ASN A 7 -40.84 1.36 -17.21
N LEU A 8 -40.48 1.01 -15.97
CA LEU A 8 -39.36 1.58 -15.21
C LEU A 8 -38.03 0.90 -15.53
N LYS A 9 -38.07 -0.26 -16.20
CA LYS A 9 -36.91 -1.10 -16.49
C LYS A 9 -35.73 -0.36 -17.16
N PRO A 10 -35.92 0.51 -18.18
CA PRO A 10 -34.79 1.21 -18.81
C PRO A 10 -34.14 2.24 -17.87
N TYR A 11 -34.93 3.01 -17.12
CA TYR A 11 -34.43 4.00 -16.17
C TYR A 11 -33.70 3.35 -14.99
N GLN A 12 -34.26 2.26 -14.46
CA GLN A 12 -33.63 1.45 -13.41
C GLN A 12 -32.27 0.93 -13.85
N LYS A 13 -32.14 0.46 -15.09
CA LYS A 13 -30.86 0.00 -15.64
C LYS A 13 -29.82 1.12 -15.70
N HIS A 14 -30.18 2.32 -16.17
CA HIS A 14 -29.24 3.44 -16.25
C HIS A 14 -28.80 3.95 -14.89
N VAL A 15 -29.75 4.15 -13.96
CA VAL A 15 -29.44 4.57 -12.58
C VAL A 15 -28.58 3.52 -11.88
N PHE A 16 -28.88 2.23 -12.06
CA PHE A 16 -28.08 1.14 -11.51
C PHE A 16 -26.62 1.25 -11.96
N TRP A 17 -26.36 1.31 -13.28
CA TRP A 17 -24.99 1.35 -13.81
C TRP A 17 -24.25 2.62 -13.41
N LEU A 18 -24.93 3.77 -13.38
CA LEU A 18 -24.34 5.04 -12.95
C LEU A 18 -23.90 4.96 -11.48
N VAL A 19 -24.79 4.51 -10.59
CA VAL A 19 -24.48 4.38 -9.16
C VAL A 19 -23.41 3.31 -8.93
N PHE A 20 -23.53 2.16 -9.59
CA PHE A 20 -22.54 1.09 -9.47
C PHE A 20 -21.15 1.54 -9.93
N LEU A 21 -21.05 2.17 -11.10
CA LEU A 21 -19.76 2.63 -11.62
C LEU A 21 -19.15 3.71 -10.71
N ALA A 22 -19.96 4.63 -10.20
CA ALA A 22 -19.50 5.63 -9.25
C ALA A 22 -18.94 4.99 -7.97
N LEU A 23 -19.65 4.03 -7.37
CA LEU A 23 -19.17 3.31 -6.18
C LEU A 23 -17.94 2.46 -6.49
N PHE A 24 -17.95 1.73 -7.59
CA PHE A 24 -16.87 0.85 -8.02
C PHE A 24 -15.56 1.62 -8.21
N ILE A 25 -15.60 2.75 -8.94
CA ILE A 25 -14.42 3.59 -9.14
C ILE A 25 -13.87 4.09 -7.80
N ASN A 26 -14.75 4.53 -6.89
CA ASN A 26 -14.31 4.95 -5.56
C ASN A 26 -13.65 3.81 -4.78
N VAL A 27 -14.24 2.62 -4.76
CA VAL A 27 -13.66 1.45 -4.10
C VAL A 27 -12.27 1.13 -4.66
N ILE A 28 -12.11 1.12 -5.99
CA ILE A 28 -10.81 0.87 -6.61
C ILE A 28 -9.79 1.97 -6.23
N ILE A 29 -10.15 3.25 -6.34
CA ILE A 29 -9.25 4.36 -5.98
C ILE A 29 -8.81 4.26 -4.51
N PHE A 30 -9.75 4.05 -3.59
CA PHE A 30 -9.43 3.92 -2.16
C PHE A 30 -8.54 2.71 -1.88
N SER A 31 -8.85 1.54 -2.46
CA SER A 31 -8.02 0.35 -2.30
C SER A 31 -6.61 0.55 -2.85
N SER A 32 -6.45 1.19 -4.01
CA SER A 32 -5.14 1.51 -4.58
C SER A 32 -4.35 2.48 -3.71
N VAL A 33 -4.97 3.54 -3.19
CA VAL A 33 -4.32 4.50 -2.27
C VAL A 33 -3.92 3.82 -0.97
N ILE A 34 -4.78 2.98 -0.40
CA ILE A 34 -4.47 2.21 0.82
C ILE A 34 -3.27 1.30 0.57
N TYR A 35 -3.27 0.52 -0.52
CA TYR A 35 -2.14 -0.34 -0.86
C TYR A 35 -0.83 0.44 -1.04
N PHE A 36 -0.87 1.58 -1.74
CA PHE A 36 0.29 2.44 -1.93
C PHE A 36 0.84 2.98 -0.60
N VAL A 37 -0.02 3.50 0.28
CA VAL A 37 0.41 4.01 1.59
C VAL A 37 0.95 2.88 2.47
N ARG A 38 0.30 1.71 2.47
CA ARG A 38 0.72 0.56 3.27
C ARG A 38 2.04 -0.03 2.79
N SER A 39 2.24 -0.20 1.48
CA SER A 39 3.51 -0.71 0.93
C SER A 39 4.67 0.23 1.23
N GLN A 40 4.48 1.54 1.09
CA GLN A 40 5.49 2.55 1.47
C GLN A 40 5.78 2.55 2.96
N SER A 41 4.75 2.46 3.82
CA SER A 41 4.92 2.38 5.27
C SER A 41 5.69 1.14 5.66
N LEU A 42 5.30 -0.03 5.13
CA LEU A 42 5.95 -1.31 5.45
C LEU A 42 7.43 -1.29 5.05
N MET A 43 7.74 -0.78 3.85
CA MET A 43 9.12 -0.64 3.40
C MET A 43 9.94 0.26 4.33
N ASN A 44 9.37 1.39 4.77
CA ASN A 44 10.04 2.26 5.74
C ASN A 44 10.22 1.59 7.11
N ASP A 45 9.23 0.82 7.57
CA ASP A 45 9.32 0.07 8.84
C ASP A 45 10.47 -0.94 8.80
N TYR A 46 10.65 -1.65 7.67
CA TYR A 46 11.82 -2.54 7.47
C TYR A 46 13.13 -1.75 7.50
N LYS A 47 13.24 -0.63 6.78
CA LYS A 47 14.45 0.21 6.77
C LYS A 47 14.82 0.70 8.18
N GLU A 48 13.85 1.19 8.95
CA GLU A 48 14.09 1.65 10.31
C GLU A 48 14.42 0.49 11.28
N LYS A 49 13.77 -0.68 11.12
CA LYS A 49 14.11 -1.90 11.86
C LYS A 49 15.58 -2.27 11.61
N LEU A 50 15.99 -2.34 10.34
CA LEU A 50 17.35 -2.76 9.97
C LEU A 50 18.41 -1.76 10.45
N LYS A 51 18.18 -0.45 10.34
CA LYS A 51 19.04 0.58 10.97
C LYS A 51 19.16 0.36 12.47
N GLY A 52 18.04 0.15 13.15
CA GLY A 52 18.00 -0.07 14.60
C GLY A 52 18.78 -1.32 15.05
N ILE A 53 18.67 -2.40 14.28
CA ILE A 53 19.44 -3.63 14.50
C ILE A 53 20.92 -3.35 14.26
N ALA A 54 21.30 -2.80 13.10
CA ALA A 54 22.70 -2.48 12.79
C ALA A 54 23.36 -1.62 13.89
N ILE A 55 22.69 -0.55 14.35
CA ILE A 55 23.16 0.27 15.48
C ILE A 55 23.36 -0.59 16.74
N SER A 56 22.40 -1.47 17.05
CA SER A 56 22.47 -2.30 18.25
C SER A 56 23.62 -3.31 18.18
N VAL A 57 23.87 -3.88 17.00
CA VAL A 57 25.00 -4.79 16.75
C VAL A 57 26.33 -4.06 16.96
N THR A 58 26.51 -2.87 16.38
CA THR A 58 27.78 -2.13 16.50
C THR A 58 28.20 -1.83 17.95
N LYS A 59 27.26 -1.77 18.91
CA LYS A 59 27.55 -1.46 20.32
C LYS A 59 28.35 -2.55 21.05
N ASN A 60 28.29 -3.79 20.58
CA ASN A 60 29.00 -4.91 21.19
C ASN A 60 30.22 -5.35 20.38
N ILE A 61 30.59 -4.60 19.34
CA ILE A 61 31.81 -4.87 18.56
C ILE A 61 32.92 -3.95 19.05
N SER A 62 34.03 -4.52 19.49
CA SER A 62 35.25 -3.77 19.75
C SER A 62 35.92 -3.36 18.43
N ALA A 63 35.98 -2.05 18.17
CA ALA A 63 36.66 -1.51 16.99
C ALA A 63 38.13 -1.95 16.91
N GLU A 64 38.83 -1.95 18.05
CA GLU A 64 40.23 -2.37 18.15
C GLU A 64 40.40 -3.87 17.83
N ALA A 65 39.49 -4.73 18.32
CA ALA A 65 39.49 -6.15 18.00
C ALA A 65 39.22 -6.39 16.51
N HIS A 66 38.24 -5.68 15.95
CA HIS A 66 37.91 -5.75 14.52
C HIS A 66 39.10 -5.35 13.64
N GLU A 67 39.78 -4.24 13.96
CA GLU A 67 40.95 -3.75 13.21
C GLU A 67 42.15 -4.72 13.22
N ASN A 68 42.24 -5.61 14.20
CA ASN A 68 43.30 -6.63 14.29
C ASN A 68 43.09 -7.81 13.32
N ILE A 69 41.87 -8.00 12.81
CA ILE A 69 41.53 -9.03 11.81
C ILE A 69 41.86 -8.49 10.42
N LYS A 70 42.87 -9.04 9.74
CA LYS A 70 43.40 -8.49 8.48
C LYS A 70 43.57 -9.50 7.37
N THR A 71 43.71 -10.78 7.68
CA THR A 71 44.09 -11.82 6.72
C THR A 71 43.25 -13.07 6.93
N ILE A 72 43.08 -13.84 5.86
CA ILE A 72 42.31 -15.09 5.85
C ILE A 72 42.75 -16.10 6.92
N ASN A 73 44.04 -16.16 7.27
CA ASN A 73 44.56 -17.08 8.29
C ASN A 73 44.15 -16.71 9.73
N GLN A 74 43.37 -15.64 9.91
CA GLN A 74 42.93 -15.17 11.23
C GLN A 74 41.48 -15.55 11.54
N GLN A 75 40.84 -16.42 10.77
CA GLN A 75 39.48 -16.86 11.04
C GLN A 75 39.34 -17.61 12.38
N ASP A 76 40.42 -18.21 12.89
CA ASP A 76 40.42 -18.96 14.14
C ASP A 76 40.90 -18.15 15.36
N ILE A 77 41.19 -16.85 15.22
CA ILE A 77 41.65 -16.04 16.36
C ILE A 77 40.49 -15.66 17.28
N PRO A 78 40.73 -15.46 18.59
CA PRO A 78 39.66 -15.13 19.55
C PRO A 78 38.82 -13.92 19.15
N GLU A 79 39.45 -12.87 18.59
CA GLU A 79 38.78 -11.66 18.15
C GLU A 79 37.78 -11.89 17.02
N TYR A 80 38.09 -12.79 16.07
CA TYR A 80 37.19 -13.16 14.98
C TYR A 80 36.02 -13.98 15.52
N LEU A 81 36.33 -15.04 16.29
CA LEU A 81 35.34 -15.98 16.82
C LEU A 81 34.33 -15.31 17.76
N GLU A 82 34.77 -14.30 18.54
CA GLU A 82 33.88 -13.52 19.41
C GLU A 82 32.84 -12.74 18.60
N ILE A 83 33.27 -12.04 17.54
CA ILE A 83 32.36 -11.26 16.68
C ILE A 83 31.44 -12.20 15.89
N GLU A 84 31.98 -13.27 15.31
CA GLU A 84 31.21 -14.26 14.57
C GLU A 84 30.14 -14.92 15.44
N SER A 85 30.52 -15.42 16.63
CA SER A 85 29.56 -16.05 17.56
C SER A 85 28.46 -15.08 17.99
N TYR A 86 28.81 -13.80 18.15
CA TYR A 86 27.84 -12.76 18.44
C TYR A 86 26.85 -12.57 17.29
N PHE A 87 27.32 -12.51 16.05
CA PHE A 87 26.47 -12.41 14.85
C PHE A 87 25.55 -13.62 14.71
N GLN A 88 26.09 -14.84 14.85
CA GLN A 88 25.32 -16.08 14.82
C GLN A 88 24.23 -16.09 15.89
N THR A 89 24.52 -15.62 17.10
CA THR A 89 23.51 -15.52 18.17
C THR A 89 22.33 -14.62 17.77
N ILE A 90 22.61 -13.51 17.09
CA ILE A 90 21.57 -12.59 16.62
C ILE A 90 20.78 -13.21 15.46
N ILE A 91 21.45 -13.84 14.50
CA ILE A 91 20.81 -14.50 13.35
C ILE A 91 19.88 -15.62 13.84
N ILE A 92 20.35 -16.49 14.74
CA ILE A 92 19.52 -17.56 15.35
C ILE A 92 18.31 -16.98 16.09
N GLY A 93 18.47 -15.83 16.75
CA GLY A 93 17.37 -15.15 17.45
C GLY A 93 16.39 -14.39 16.54
N ASN A 94 16.77 -14.14 15.28
CA ASN A 94 16.02 -13.38 14.29
C ASN A 94 16.10 -14.11 12.94
N PRO A 95 15.40 -15.25 12.79
CA PRO A 95 15.54 -16.13 11.62
C PRO A 95 15.14 -15.48 10.30
N GLU A 96 14.56 -14.28 10.34
CA GLU A 96 14.29 -13.46 9.16
C GLU A 96 15.48 -12.64 8.63
N ILE A 97 16.58 -12.55 9.38
CA ILE A 97 17.85 -11.98 8.94
C ILE A 97 18.64 -13.10 8.25
N ASP A 98 19.14 -12.83 7.04
CA ASP A 98 19.99 -13.80 6.32
C ASP A 98 21.42 -13.77 6.87
N ASP A 99 22.01 -12.58 6.94
CA ASP A 99 23.37 -12.42 7.41
C ASP A 99 23.59 -11.09 8.14
N ILE A 100 24.64 -11.10 8.96
CA ILE A 100 25.23 -9.94 9.60
C ILE A 100 26.73 -9.99 9.28
N TYR A 101 27.24 -8.95 8.65
CA TYR A 101 28.64 -8.90 8.24
C TYR A 101 29.26 -7.55 8.55
N THR A 102 30.58 -7.50 8.39
CA THR A 102 31.35 -6.28 8.49
C THR A 102 32.19 -6.04 7.25
N LEU A 103 32.18 -4.78 6.81
CA LEU A 103 33.03 -4.29 5.73
C LEU A 103 34.02 -3.26 6.26
N ARG A 104 35.24 -3.30 5.73
CA ARG A 104 36.28 -2.31 5.99
C ARG A 104 36.53 -1.47 4.74
N PRO A 105 36.59 -0.13 4.85
CA PRO A 105 36.98 0.73 3.75
C PRO A 105 38.40 0.44 3.27
N THR A 106 38.63 0.54 1.95
CA THR A 106 39.98 0.51 1.38
C THR A 106 40.45 1.91 0.97
N ASN A 107 41.61 2.00 0.32
CA ASN A 107 42.08 3.25 -0.28
C ASN A 107 41.25 3.65 -1.52
N ASP A 108 40.54 2.70 -2.14
CA ASP A 108 39.57 2.99 -3.19
C ASP A 108 38.19 3.23 -2.55
N PRO A 109 37.57 4.41 -2.73
CA PRO A 109 36.26 4.71 -2.14
C PRO A 109 35.11 3.84 -2.68
N ASN A 110 35.32 3.09 -3.76
CA ASN A 110 34.34 2.17 -4.34
C ASN A 110 34.59 0.71 -3.96
N ILE A 111 35.69 0.39 -3.27
CA ILE A 111 35.96 -0.97 -2.83
C ILE A 111 36.02 -1.03 -1.31
N MET A 112 35.26 -1.94 -0.74
CA MET A 112 35.39 -2.35 0.66
C MET A 112 35.77 -3.82 0.73
N THR A 113 36.24 -4.29 1.87
CA THR A 113 36.58 -5.71 2.06
C THR A 113 35.80 -6.32 3.21
N PHE A 114 35.32 -7.55 3.03
CA PHE A 114 34.72 -8.34 4.10
C PHE A 114 35.73 -8.66 5.20
N VAL A 115 35.27 -8.69 6.45
CA VAL A 115 36.12 -9.00 7.60
C VAL A 115 35.55 -10.13 8.46
N VAL A 116 34.29 -10.04 8.85
CA VAL A 116 33.56 -11.09 9.60
C VAL A 116 32.15 -11.14 9.03
N ALA A 117 31.65 -12.34 8.77
CA ALA A 117 30.27 -12.63 8.40
C ALA A 117 29.70 -13.71 9.33
N GLY A 118 28.44 -13.59 9.73
CA GLY A 118 27.80 -14.48 10.69
C GLY A 118 27.34 -15.79 10.06
N GLN A 119 26.83 -15.70 8.84
CA GLN A 119 26.29 -16.84 8.11
C GLN A 119 27.40 -17.84 7.76
N GLU A 120 27.14 -19.12 8.02
CA GLU A 120 28.06 -20.22 7.70
C GLU A 120 27.87 -20.70 6.27
N SER A 121 28.98 -21.14 5.66
CA SER A 121 28.93 -21.84 4.38
C SER A 121 28.23 -23.19 4.54
N GLY A 122 27.28 -23.50 3.65
CA GLY A 122 26.55 -24.76 3.71
C GLY A 122 25.39 -24.80 2.72
N ASP A 123 24.81 -25.98 2.51
CA ASP A 123 23.61 -26.16 1.67
C ASP A 123 22.39 -25.60 2.42
N ARG A 124 22.07 -24.33 2.15
CA ARG A 124 21.01 -23.57 2.82
C ARG A 124 19.66 -23.83 2.16
N ASN A 125 19.66 -24.07 0.84
CA ASN A 125 18.45 -24.30 0.07
C ASN A 125 18.00 -25.79 0.06
N ASN A 126 18.82 -26.69 0.62
CA ASN A 126 18.64 -28.15 0.68
C ASN A 126 18.54 -28.83 -0.70
N ASP A 127 19.26 -28.32 -1.70
CA ASP A 127 19.32 -28.91 -3.04
C ASP A 127 20.44 -29.95 -3.22
N ASN A 128 21.24 -30.19 -2.17
CA ASN A 128 22.41 -31.06 -2.09
C ASN A 128 23.65 -30.53 -2.84
N PHE A 129 23.67 -29.25 -3.19
CA PHE A 129 24.82 -28.54 -3.72
C PHE A 129 25.14 -27.33 -2.84
N ILE A 130 26.41 -26.93 -2.82
CA ILE A 130 26.83 -25.68 -2.21
C ILE A 130 27.35 -24.84 -3.35
N ASP A 131 26.61 -23.79 -3.71
CA ASP A 131 27.02 -22.85 -4.73
C ASP A 131 27.70 -21.60 -4.13
N GLU A 132 28.18 -20.71 -5.00
CA GLU A 132 28.91 -19.50 -4.57
C GLU A 132 28.05 -18.57 -3.70
N SER A 133 26.73 -18.56 -3.90
CA SER A 133 25.81 -17.75 -3.10
C SER A 133 25.66 -18.27 -1.67
N GLU A 134 26.10 -19.51 -1.42
CA GLU A 134 26.05 -20.16 -0.12
C GLU A 134 27.41 -20.22 0.56
N LEU A 135 28.44 -19.64 -0.05
CA LEU A 135 29.75 -19.50 0.56
C LEU A 135 29.84 -18.18 1.33
N ARG A 136 30.32 -18.30 2.57
CA ARG A 136 30.76 -17.16 3.36
C ARG A 136 31.86 -16.39 2.61
N PRO A 137 31.84 -15.05 2.60
CA PRO A 137 32.94 -14.27 2.06
C PRO A 137 34.24 -14.49 2.83
N ASP A 138 35.36 -14.53 2.10
CA ASP A 138 36.68 -14.63 2.72
C ASP A 138 37.08 -13.31 3.41
N ILE A 139 37.91 -13.40 4.46
CA ILE A 139 38.50 -12.19 5.08
C ILE A 139 39.39 -11.49 4.04
N GLY A 140 39.03 -10.25 3.71
CA GLY A 140 39.70 -9.44 2.70
C GLY A 140 39.08 -9.54 1.31
N GLU A 141 38.02 -10.32 1.11
CA GLU A 141 37.31 -10.37 -0.17
C GLU A 141 36.78 -8.97 -0.55
N GLU A 142 37.14 -8.50 -1.74
CA GLU A 142 36.76 -7.18 -2.25
C GLU A 142 35.29 -7.16 -2.66
N TYR A 143 34.61 -6.08 -2.30
CA TYR A 143 33.21 -5.81 -2.60
C TYR A 143 33.08 -4.45 -3.26
N ASP A 144 32.54 -4.44 -4.48
CA ASP A 144 32.27 -3.23 -5.24
C ASP A 144 31.02 -2.55 -4.71
N VAL A 145 31.22 -1.38 -4.11
CA VAL A 145 30.18 -0.54 -3.53
C VAL A 145 29.92 0.73 -4.36
N SER A 146 30.40 0.78 -5.61
CA SER A 146 30.26 1.93 -6.51
C SER A 146 28.79 2.40 -6.60
N ASP A 147 27.88 1.46 -6.82
CA ASP A 147 26.43 1.69 -6.98
C ASP A 147 25.61 1.50 -5.68
N LEU A 148 26.28 1.45 -4.51
CA LEU A 148 25.65 1.25 -3.20
C LEU A 148 25.80 2.51 -2.32
N PRO A 149 25.03 3.60 -2.61
CA PRO A 149 25.18 4.87 -1.89
C PRO A 149 24.80 4.77 -0.42
N GLU A 150 23.80 3.95 -0.07
CA GLU A 150 23.34 3.85 1.31
C GLU A 150 24.33 3.06 2.19
N LEU A 151 24.99 2.05 1.62
CA LEU A 151 26.11 1.38 2.28
C LEU A 151 27.25 2.37 2.59
N LYS A 152 27.62 3.22 1.62
CA LYS A 152 28.60 4.29 1.83
C LYS A 152 28.14 5.29 2.91
N ASN A 153 26.86 5.68 2.91
CA ASN A 153 26.28 6.52 3.96
C ASN A 153 26.36 5.84 5.34
N GLY A 154 26.35 4.50 5.37
CA GLY A 154 26.52 3.66 6.56
C GLY A 154 27.81 3.95 7.33
N LEU A 155 28.87 4.39 6.65
CA LEU A 155 30.11 4.85 7.28
C LEU A 155 29.95 6.20 7.99
N LEU A 156 29.05 7.06 7.52
CA LEU A 156 28.80 8.37 8.12
C LEU A 156 27.85 8.28 9.31
N GLY A 157 26.88 7.37 9.24
CA GLY A 157 25.87 7.13 10.27
C GLY A 157 24.91 6.02 9.85
N PRO A 158 23.90 5.70 10.68
CA PRO A 158 22.96 4.64 10.35
C PRO A 158 22.20 4.91 9.05
N SER A 159 22.17 3.94 8.16
CA SER A 159 21.52 4.03 6.85
C SER A 159 20.87 2.70 6.47
N ALA A 160 20.06 2.70 5.41
CA ALA A 160 19.49 1.49 4.84
C ALA A 160 19.22 1.70 3.36
N ASP A 161 19.24 0.62 2.59
CA ASP A 161 18.97 0.65 1.17
C ASP A 161 17.63 1.29 0.82
N GLN A 162 17.57 1.98 -0.33
CA GLN A 162 16.32 2.59 -0.79
C GLN A 162 15.41 1.62 -1.52
N SER A 163 15.99 0.63 -2.17
CA SER A 163 15.35 -0.43 -2.94
C SER A 163 16.14 -1.72 -2.73
N PHE A 164 15.62 -2.84 -3.24
CA PHE A 164 16.39 -4.08 -3.17
C PHE A 164 17.70 -3.98 -3.96
N THR A 165 18.75 -4.54 -3.40
CA THR A 165 20.10 -4.67 -3.97
C THR A 165 20.34 -6.13 -4.29
N THR A 166 21.06 -6.42 -5.37
CA THR A 166 21.34 -7.80 -5.82
C THR A 166 22.83 -7.98 -5.98
N ASP A 167 23.36 -9.05 -5.41
CA ASP A 167 24.74 -9.48 -5.56
C ASP A 167 24.82 -11.00 -5.76
N LYS A 168 26.01 -11.58 -5.58
CA LYS A 168 26.21 -13.01 -5.77
C LYS A 168 25.57 -13.88 -4.69
N TRP A 169 25.27 -13.32 -3.51
CA TRP A 169 24.64 -14.05 -2.41
C TRP A 169 23.12 -14.04 -2.50
N GLY A 170 22.54 -13.03 -3.16
CA GLY A 170 21.10 -12.96 -3.33
C GLY A 170 20.56 -11.57 -3.61
N THR A 171 19.33 -11.32 -3.16
CA THR A 171 18.67 -10.02 -3.27
C THR A 171 18.16 -9.57 -1.92
N TRP A 172 18.57 -8.39 -1.51
CA TRP A 172 18.54 -7.94 -0.13
C TRP A 172 17.87 -6.59 0.01
N LEU A 173 17.29 -6.34 1.18
CA LEU A 173 17.16 -4.99 1.71
C LEU A 173 18.07 -4.92 2.92
N SER A 174 19.07 -4.04 2.88
CA SER A 174 20.11 -4.02 3.90
C SER A 174 20.07 -2.78 4.78
N GLY A 175 20.48 -2.94 6.03
CA GLY A 175 20.68 -1.83 6.98
C GLY A 175 22.13 -1.77 7.44
N TYR A 176 22.63 -0.56 7.63
CA TYR A 176 24.03 -0.31 7.90
C TYR A 176 24.23 0.61 9.11
N ALA A 177 25.33 0.39 9.83
CA ALA A 177 25.79 1.29 10.88
C ALA A 177 27.32 1.26 11.02
N PRO A 178 27.96 2.38 11.37
CA PRO A 178 29.41 2.45 11.45
C PRO A 178 29.94 1.85 12.75
N ILE A 179 31.03 1.10 12.66
CA ILE A 179 31.88 0.75 13.80
C ILE A 179 32.86 1.91 14.00
N ARG A 180 32.84 2.52 15.18
CA ARG A 180 33.65 3.70 15.49
C ARG A 180 34.78 3.40 16.48
N ASP A 181 35.94 3.96 16.22
CA ASP A 181 37.06 3.96 17.16
C ASP A 181 36.78 4.86 18.38
N LYS A 182 37.71 4.87 19.34
CA LYS A 182 37.64 5.71 20.55
C LYS A 182 37.65 7.22 20.25
N ASN A 183 38.07 7.62 19.05
CA ASN A 183 38.10 9.02 18.59
C ASN A 183 36.82 9.42 17.82
N GLY A 184 35.90 8.47 17.59
CA GLY A 184 34.67 8.67 16.83
C GLY A 184 34.81 8.48 15.32
N ASN A 185 35.99 8.08 14.82
CA ASN A 185 36.21 7.81 13.41
C ASN A 185 35.60 6.46 13.04
N SER A 186 34.92 6.38 11.89
CA SER A 186 34.40 5.11 11.38
C SER A 186 35.53 4.29 10.78
N VAL A 187 35.82 3.14 11.36
CA VAL A 187 36.90 2.22 10.92
C VAL A 187 36.37 1.05 10.09
N ALA A 188 35.09 0.75 10.23
CA ALA A 188 34.36 -0.29 9.51
C ALA A 188 32.86 0.01 9.55
N LEU A 189 32.05 -0.82 8.90
CA LEU A 189 30.60 -0.82 9.00
C LEU A 189 30.08 -2.24 9.30
N VAL A 190 28.93 -2.30 9.97
CA VAL A 190 28.09 -3.50 10.04
C VAL A 190 27.02 -3.39 8.97
N GLY A 191 26.82 -4.46 8.20
CA GLY A 191 25.69 -4.67 7.32
C GLY A 191 24.79 -5.77 7.87
N ILE A 192 23.48 -5.60 7.69
CA ILE A 192 22.45 -6.57 8.04
C ILE A 192 21.65 -6.83 6.77
N ASP A 193 21.63 -8.06 6.28
CA ASP A 193 20.90 -8.42 5.06
C ASP A 193 19.57 -9.09 5.41
N TYR A 194 18.51 -8.56 4.83
CA TYR A 194 17.16 -9.11 4.93
C TYR A 194 16.71 -9.62 3.54
N PRO A 195 16.29 -10.89 3.40
CA PRO A 195 15.86 -11.43 2.11
C PRO A 195 14.71 -10.63 1.49
N ALA A 196 14.90 -10.16 0.25
CA ALA A 196 13.85 -9.44 -0.47
C ALA A 196 12.60 -10.32 -0.67
N GLU A 197 12.78 -11.63 -0.84
CA GLU A 197 11.67 -12.59 -0.99
C GLU A 197 10.74 -12.57 0.24
N SER A 198 11.28 -12.51 1.45
CA SER A 198 10.47 -12.46 2.68
C SER A 198 9.63 -11.17 2.75
N ILE A 199 10.17 -10.05 2.28
CA ILE A 199 9.46 -8.76 2.21
C ILE A 199 8.37 -8.82 1.13
N ILE A 200 8.70 -9.36 -0.05
CA ILE A 200 7.77 -9.53 -1.17
C ILE A 200 6.62 -10.45 -0.78
N HIS A 201 6.89 -11.54 -0.07
CA HIS A 201 5.86 -12.46 0.43
C HIS A 201 4.86 -11.75 1.36
N THR A 202 5.37 -10.89 2.24
CA THR A 202 4.56 -10.06 3.15
C THR A 202 3.71 -9.07 2.36
N LEU A 203 4.29 -8.36 1.40
CA LEU A 203 3.59 -7.44 0.51
C LEU A 203 2.49 -8.13 -0.32
N ASN A 204 2.75 -9.34 -0.82
CA ASN A 204 1.79 -10.13 -1.58
C ASN A 204 0.62 -10.59 -0.72
N THR A 205 0.89 -10.99 0.52
CA THR A 205 -0.16 -11.37 1.48
C THR A 205 -1.08 -10.19 1.78
N GLU A 206 -0.52 -9.01 2.04
CA GLU A 206 -1.27 -7.76 2.21
C GLU A 206 -2.09 -7.41 0.96
N LEU A 207 -1.50 -7.55 -0.24
CA LEU A 207 -2.20 -7.32 -1.50
C LEU A 207 -3.40 -8.25 -1.65
N ILE A 208 -3.24 -9.56 -1.39
CA ILE A 208 -4.34 -10.54 -1.48
C ILE A 208 -5.46 -10.20 -0.51
N MET A 209 -5.14 -9.80 0.73
CA MET A 209 -6.14 -9.37 1.72
C MET A 209 -6.91 -8.12 1.25
N ILE A 210 -6.21 -7.12 0.72
CA ILE A 210 -6.83 -5.90 0.17
C ILE A 210 -7.70 -6.25 -1.04
N LEU A 211 -7.27 -7.13 -1.94
CA LEU A 211 -8.06 -7.58 -3.09
C LEU A 211 -9.31 -8.33 -2.65
N ALA A 212 -9.22 -9.21 -1.65
CA ALA A 212 -10.37 -9.91 -1.09
C ALA A 212 -11.38 -8.93 -0.47
N ALA A 213 -10.91 -7.96 0.31
CA ALA A 213 -11.75 -6.91 0.88
C ALA A 213 -12.40 -6.03 -0.20
N THR A 214 -11.64 -5.67 -1.24
CA THR A 214 -12.13 -4.90 -2.40
C THR A 214 -13.22 -5.68 -3.14
N ALA A 215 -13.02 -6.98 -3.39
CA ALA A 215 -14.01 -7.84 -4.03
C ALA A 215 -15.31 -7.89 -3.22
N ALA A 216 -15.22 -8.05 -1.89
CA ALA A 216 -16.38 -8.00 -1.01
C ALA A 216 -17.12 -6.64 -1.07
N LEU A 217 -16.37 -5.52 -1.05
CA LEU A 217 -16.95 -4.17 -1.18
C LEU A 217 -17.60 -3.93 -2.55
N CYS A 218 -17.07 -4.51 -3.62
CA CYS A 218 -17.69 -4.48 -4.94
C CYS A 218 -19.04 -5.23 -4.97
N LEU A 219 -19.14 -6.38 -4.29
CA LEU A 219 -20.41 -7.11 -4.13
C LEU A 219 -21.44 -6.31 -3.34
N VAL A 220 -21.01 -5.65 -2.25
CA VAL A 220 -21.87 -4.75 -1.49
C VAL A 220 -22.30 -3.56 -2.35
N SER A 221 -21.40 -3.00 -3.16
CA SER A 221 -21.71 -1.90 -4.07
C SER A 221 -22.75 -2.30 -5.14
N LEU A 222 -22.71 -3.54 -5.65
CA LEU A 222 -23.75 -4.08 -6.53
C LEU A 222 -25.11 -4.14 -5.83
N LEU A 223 -25.14 -4.63 -4.58
CA LEU A 223 -26.37 -4.71 -3.79
C LEU A 223 -26.95 -3.32 -3.51
N VAL A 224 -26.10 -2.37 -3.11
CA VAL A 224 -26.49 -0.98 -2.85
C VAL A 224 -26.98 -0.31 -4.13
N ALA A 225 -26.27 -0.46 -5.25
CA ALA A 225 -26.71 0.06 -6.54
C ALA A 225 -28.05 -0.54 -6.96
N TYR A 226 -28.28 -1.84 -6.71
CA TYR A 226 -29.55 -2.49 -6.98
C TYR A 226 -30.69 -1.89 -6.17
N ILE A 227 -30.50 -1.73 -4.85
CA ILE A 227 -31.50 -1.13 -3.95
C ILE A 227 -31.79 0.32 -4.38
N LEU A 228 -30.74 1.14 -4.56
CA LEU A 228 -30.88 2.54 -4.95
C LEU A 228 -31.52 2.69 -6.33
N SER A 229 -31.21 1.81 -7.28
CA SER A 229 -31.87 1.84 -8.59
C SER A 229 -33.38 1.68 -8.48
N LYS A 230 -33.86 0.80 -7.58
CA LYS A 230 -35.30 0.62 -7.35
C LYS A 230 -35.92 1.80 -6.61
N VAL A 231 -35.22 2.32 -5.61
CA VAL A 231 -35.72 3.40 -4.75
C VAL A 231 -35.76 4.74 -5.48
N LEU A 232 -34.72 5.07 -6.27
CA LEU A 232 -34.58 6.38 -6.91
C LEU A 232 -35.24 6.46 -8.29
N SER A 233 -35.22 5.39 -9.09
CA SER A 233 -35.70 5.48 -10.48
C SER A 233 -37.20 5.73 -10.58
N ARG A 234 -37.98 5.24 -9.61
CA ARG A 234 -39.44 5.38 -9.64
C ARG A 234 -39.89 6.83 -9.36
N PRO A 235 -39.44 7.50 -8.28
CA PRO A 235 -39.74 8.92 -8.06
C PRO A 235 -39.25 9.80 -9.20
N LEU A 236 -38.01 9.59 -9.68
CA LEU A 236 -37.43 10.40 -10.76
C LEU A 236 -38.24 10.30 -12.06
N LYS A 237 -38.69 9.10 -12.43
CA LYS A 237 -39.52 8.93 -13.63
C LYS A 237 -40.87 9.63 -13.48
N ILE A 238 -41.53 9.45 -12.33
CA ILE A 238 -42.85 10.07 -12.07
C ILE A 238 -42.74 11.60 -12.13
N MET A 239 -41.68 12.17 -11.57
CA MET A 239 -41.42 13.60 -11.69
C MET A 239 -41.14 14.03 -13.12
N ALA A 240 -40.28 13.30 -13.84
CA ALA A 240 -39.95 13.63 -15.22
C ALA A 240 -41.19 13.61 -16.12
N ASP A 241 -42.07 12.62 -15.93
CA ASP A 241 -43.33 12.51 -16.67
C ASP A 241 -44.32 13.61 -16.25
N GLY A 242 -44.43 13.92 -14.95
CA GLY A 242 -45.25 15.04 -14.46
C GLY A 242 -44.80 16.39 -14.99
N LEU A 243 -43.49 16.68 -14.95
CA LEU A 243 -42.90 17.91 -15.48
C LEU A 243 -43.09 18.03 -16.99
N ARG A 244 -42.96 16.92 -17.73
CA ARG A 244 -43.27 16.91 -19.17
C ARG A 244 -44.72 17.28 -19.43
N ARG A 245 -45.68 16.79 -18.64
CA ARG A 245 -47.10 17.13 -18.83
C ARG A 245 -47.38 18.59 -18.50
N LEU A 246 -46.82 19.09 -17.40
CA LEU A 246 -46.86 20.51 -17.05
C LEU A 246 -46.30 21.38 -18.18
N SER A 247 -45.16 21.02 -18.78
CA SER A 247 -44.58 21.79 -19.87
C SER A 247 -45.40 21.76 -21.17
N HIS A 248 -46.33 20.82 -21.32
CA HIS A 248 -47.26 20.73 -22.45
C HIS A 248 -48.65 21.32 -22.12
N GLY A 249 -48.79 22.02 -20.98
CA GLY A 249 -50.00 22.75 -20.61
C GLY A 249 -51.07 21.92 -19.88
N ASP A 250 -50.75 20.69 -19.46
CA ASP A 250 -51.66 19.85 -18.67
C ASP A 250 -51.40 20.04 -17.17
N PHE A 251 -52.04 21.07 -16.60
CA PHE A 251 -51.93 21.44 -15.19
C PHE A 251 -52.88 20.66 -14.27
N SER A 252 -53.91 20.03 -14.84
CA SER A 252 -54.96 19.29 -14.12
C SER A 252 -54.48 17.97 -13.49
N HIS A 253 -53.28 17.51 -13.84
CA HIS A 253 -52.78 16.21 -13.42
C HIS A 253 -52.05 16.26 -12.08
N GLN A 254 -52.64 15.64 -11.06
CA GLN A 254 -52.00 15.44 -9.77
C GLN A 254 -51.25 14.10 -9.71
N LEU A 255 -50.02 14.15 -9.21
CA LEU A 255 -49.23 12.95 -8.94
C LEU A 255 -49.84 12.17 -7.76
N PRO A 256 -49.89 10.82 -7.83
CA PRO A 256 -50.52 10.00 -6.80
C PRO A 256 -49.71 10.02 -5.49
N LEU A 257 -50.40 10.18 -4.36
CA LEU A 257 -49.83 10.14 -3.01
C LEU A 257 -49.16 8.79 -2.69
N LYS A 258 -47.98 8.84 -2.08
CA LYS A 258 -47.07 7.67 -1.92
C LYS A 258 -46.80 7.27 -0.46
N LYS A 259 -46.25 6.07 -0.27
CA LYS A 259 -46.03 5.46 1.06
C LYS A 259 -44.75 5.93 1.75
N SER A 260 -43.67 6.26 1.03
CA SER A 260 -42.43 6.72 1.66
C SER A 260 -42.51 8.22 2.02
N LYS A 261 -41.91 8.63 3.14
CA LYS A 261 -41.92 10.03 3.61
C LYS A 261 -41.24 10.97 2.60
N SER A 262 -40.13 10.52 1.99
CA SER A 262 -39.42 11.30 0.97
C SER A 262 -40.24 11.43 -0.31
N GLU A 263 -40.87 10.34 -0.77
CA GLU A 263 -41.74 10.38 -1.96
C GLU A 263 -42.95 11.30 -1.78
N ARG A 264 -43.55 11.34 -0.59
CA ARG A 264 -44.69 12.23 -0.29
C ARG A 264 -44.31 13.70 -0.38
N MET A 265 -43.23 14.10 0.29
CA MET A 265 -42.78 15.50 0.29
C MET A 265 -42.60 16.03 -1.13
N PHE A 266 -42.08 15.20 -2.03
CA PHE A 266 -41.90 15.55 -3.43
C PHE A 266 -43.19 15.63 -4.24
N VAL A 267 -44.10 14.66 -4.04
CA VAL A 267 -45.43 14.68 -4.68
C VAL A 267 -46.22 15.92 -4.25
N ASP A 268 -46.17 16.25 -2.96
CA ASP A 268 -46.87 17.41 -2.40
C ASP A 268 -46.35 18.72 -2.99
N LEU A 269 -45.02 18.86 -3.12
CA LEU A 269 -44.41 20.04 -3.74
C LEU A 269 -44.79 20.16 -5.22
N PHE A 270 -44.75 19.06 -5.97
CA PHE A 270 -45.16 19.06 -7.38
C PHE A 270 -46.62 19.46 -7.55
N ASN A 271 -47.53 18.84 -6.80
CA ASN A 271 -48.97 19.13 -6.87
C ASN A 271 -49.26 20.59 -6.48
N LYS A 272 -48.52 21.15 -5.50
CA LYS A 272 -48.63 22.57 -5.13
C LYS A 272 -48.26 23.49 -6.28
N VAL A 273 -47.19 23.20 -7.02
CA VAL A 273 -46.77 24.00 -8.18
C VAL A 273 -47.76 23.86 -9.33
N ALA A 274 -48.24 22.65 -9.62
CA ALA A 274 -49.25 22.41 -10.65
C ALA A 274 -50.53 23.24 -10.38
N ASN A 275 -51.04 23.19 -9.15
CA ASN A 275 -52.21 23.96 -8.74
C ASN A 275 -51.99 25.48 -8.81
N MET A 276 -50.77 25.98 -8.55
CA MET A 276 -50.47 27.41 -8.71
C MET A 276 -50.63 27.85 -10.16
N PHE A 277 -50.09 27.10 -11.13
CA PHE A 277 -50.24 27.43 -12.55
C PHE A 277 -51.68 27.29 -13.04
N GLU A 278 -52.40 26.27 -12.58
CA GLU A 278 -53.82 26.10 -12.93
C GLU A 278 -54.66 27.29 -12.44
N ASN A 279 -54.46 27.73 -11.20
CA ASN A 279 -55.16 28.89 -10.64
C ASN A 279 -54.84 30.20 -11.36
N GLU A 280 -53.58 30.41 -11.76
CA GLU A 280 -53.18 31.62 -12.50
C GLU A 280 -53.86 31.67 -13.88
N LEU A 281 -53.90 30.53 -14.59
CA LEU A 281 -54.58 30.42 -15.88
C LEU A 281 -56.10 30.61 -15.76
N GLU A 282 -56.72 30.12 -14.68
CA GLU A 282 -58.13 30.41 -14.42
C GLU A 282 -58.38 31.89 -14.12
N HIS A 283 -57.46 32.54 -13.40
CA HIS A 283 -57.55 33.95 -13.09
C HIS A 283 -57.44 34.80 -14.36
N GLU A 284 -56.46 34.56 -15.23
CA GLU A 284 -56.33 35.24 -16.52
C GLU A 284 -57.58 35.07 -17.40
N LYS A 285 -58.12 33.85 -17.50
CA LYS A 285 -59.36 33.59 -18.28
C LYS A 285 -60.56 34.36 -17.74
N LYS A 286 -60.71 34.47 -16.42
CA LYS A 286 -61.80 35.24 -15.79
C LYS A 286 -61.65 36.73 -16.02
N MET A 287 -60.42 37.25 -16.04
CA MET A 287 -60.16 38.66 -16.33
C MET A 287 -60.50 38.98 -17.79
N HIS A 288 -60.13 38.11 -18.74
CA HIS A 288 -60.45 38.30 -20.16
C HIS A 288 -61.96 38.19 -20.46
N ASN A 289 -62.68 37.25 -19.83
CA ASN A 289 -64.13 37.13 -20.00
C ASN A 289 -64.95 38.26 -19.34
N ASN A 290 -64.33 39.09 -18.48
CA ASN A 290 -64.99 40.25 -17.87
C ASN A 290 -64.70 41.56 -18.63
N GLU A 291 -63.84 41.53 -19.65
CA GLU A 291 -63.47 42.68 -20.49
C GLU A 291 -64.18 42.68 -21.88
N GLU A 292 -64.91 41.61 -22.22
CA GLU A 292 -65.84 41.52 -23.37
C GLU A 292 -67.30 41.80 -22.98
#